data_AF-A0AAV0XUF2-F1
#
_entry.id   AF-A0AAV0XUF2-F1
#
_cell.length_a   1.000
_cell.length_b   1.000
_cell.length_c   1.000
_cell.angle_alpha   90.00
_cell.angle_beta   90.00
_cell.angle_gamma   90.00
#
_symmetry.space_group_name_H-M   'P 1'
#
loop_
_entity.id
_entity.type
_entity.pdbx_description
1 polymer ?
#
loop_
_entity_poly.entity_id
_entity_poly.type
_entity_poly.pdbx_seq_one_letter_code
_entity_poly.pdbx_strand_id
1 'polypeptide(L)'
;MDNTPKTYGPKATIFATTAQNFLLIGLGMEIGMPTIVIQQLYRNSDSEFSLTLTEVSWYGSILFIFHPTGSFLSGFLQERYGRKRCMILANVPSIFGWILLY
;
A
#
# COMPACT_ATOMS: atom_id res chain seq x y z
N MET A 1 -0.39 36.43 -4.38
CA MET A 1 -0.39 35.03 -3.93
C MET A 1 0.95 34.44 -4.31
N ASP A 2 1.88 34.48 -3.35
CA ASP A 2 3.27 34.09 -3.52
C ASP A 2 3.38 32.57 -3.78
N ASN A 3 3.66 32.20 -5.02
CA ASN A 3 3.94 30.83 -5.46
C ASN A 3 5.44 30.69 -5.77
N THR A 4 6.30 31.09 -4.84
CA THR A 4 7.74 30.78 -4.95
C THR A 4 7.98 29.30 -4.64
N PRO A 5 8.61 28.53 -5.54
CA PRO A 5 8.95 27.14 -5.27
C PRO A 5 9.96 27.11 -4.12
N LYS A 6 9.54 26.61 -2.95
CA LYS A 6 10.46 26.38 -1.82
C LYS A 6 11.48 25.31 -2.22
N THR A 7 12.66 25.75 -2.61
CA THR A 7 13.81 24.89 -2.90
C THR A 7 14.33 24.31 -1.59
N TYR A 8 13.81 23.16 -1.19
CA TYR A 8 14.32 22.43 -0.04
C TYR A 8 15.76 21.98 -0.35
N GLY A 9 16.70 22.28 0.55
CA GLY A 9 18.10 21.91 0.37
C GLY A 9 18.29 20.39 0.22
N PRO A 10 19.40 19.93 -0.40
CA PRO A 10 19.62 18.52 -0.76
C PRO A 10 19.46 17.55 0.43
N LYS A 11 19.79 18.02 1.64
CA LYS A 11 19.65 17.26 2.89
C LYS A 11 18.19 16.88 3.20
N ALA A 12 17.25 17.79 2.98
CA ALA A 12 15.82 17.57 3.23
C ALA A 12 15.22 16.60 2.21
N THR A 13 15.67 16.67 0.95
CA THR A 13 15.26 15.72 -0.09
C THR A 13 15.75 14.32 0.21
N ILE A 14 17.00 14.15 0.67
CA ILE A 14 17.55 12.84 1.06
C ILE A 14 16.70 12.22 2.17
N PHE A 15 16.40 12.96 3.25
CA PHE A 15 15.54 12.47 4.33
C PHE A 15 14.13 12.08 3.85
N ALA A 16 13.53 12.89 2.97
CA ALA A 16 12.22 12.59 2.41
C ALA A 16 12.24 11.30 1.57
N THR A 17 13.25 11.11 0.73
CA THR A 17 13.41 9.92 -0.10
C THR A 17 13.69 8.67 0.75
N THR A 18 14.50 8.79 1.81
CA THR A 18 14.75 7.67 2.74
C THR A 18 13.48 7.25 3.47
N ALA A 19 12.69 8.21 3.96
CA ALA A 19 11.40 7.92 4.58
C ALA A 19 10.43 7.25 3.58
N GLN A 20 10.42 7.73 2.33
CA GLN A 20 9.62 7.12 1.27
C GLN A 20 10.06 5.69 0.93
N ASN A 21 11.36 5.42 0.91
CA ASN A 21 11.88 4.06 0.69
C ASN A 21 11.46 3.10 1.81
N PHE A 22 11.43 3.56 3.06
CA PHE A 22 10.95 2.75 4.17
C PHE A 22 9.46 2.39 4.02
N LEU A 23 8.63 3.34 3.58
CA LEU A 23 7.22 3.08 3.26
C LEU A 23 7.08 2.07 2.11
N LEU A 24 7.94 2.15 1.08
CA LEU A 24 7.94 1.22 -0.05
C LEU A 24 8.25 -0.22 0.39
N ILE A 25 9.17 -0.39 1.34
CA ILE A 25 9.51 -1.69 1.93
C ILE A 25 8.30 -2.25 2.70
N GLY A 26 7.60 -1.41 3.47
CA GLY A 26 6.36 -1.80 4.16
C GLY A 26 5.28 -2.27 3.19
N LEU A 27 5.05 -1.52 2.11
CA LEU A 27 4.10 -1.89 1.06
C LEU A 27 4.48 -3.22 0.38
N GLY A 28 5.78 -3.45 0.13
CA GLY A 28 6.27 -4.70 -0.44
C GLY A 28 5.98 -5.90 0.47
N MET A 29 6.10 -5.74 1.78
CA MET A 29 5.70 -6.76 2.75
C MET A 29 4.19 -6.97 2.78
N GLU A 30 3.38 -5.90 2.76
CA GLU A 30 1.91 -6.00 2.70
C GLU A 30 1.42 -6.77 1.46
N ILE A 31 2.02 -6.53 0.29
CA ILE A 31 1.67 -7.26 -0.95
C ILE A 31 2.17 -8.72 -0.90
N GLY A 32 3.29 -8.97 -0.23
CA GLY A 32 3.86 -10.31 -0.06
C GLY A 32 3.02 -11.21 0.85
N MET A 33 2.46 -10.68 1.94
CA MET A 33 1.68 -11.44 2.93
C MET A 33 0.54 -12.29 2.33
N PRO A 34 -0.40 -11.74 1.55
CA PRO A 34 -1.48 -12.55 0.97
C PRO A 34 -0.95 -13.59 -0.01
N THR A 35 0.12 -13.29 -0.74
CA THR A 35 0.77 -14.24 -1.65
C THR A 35 1.32 -15.44 -0.88
N ILE A 36 1.99 -15.20 0.25
CA ILE A 36 2.54 -16.25 1.12
C ILE A 36 1.40 -17.07 1.75
N VAL A 37 0.35 -16.41 2.26
CA VAL A 37 -0.82 -17.08 2.87
C VAL A 37 -1.51 -17.99 1.85
N ILE A 38 -1.77 -17.50 0.64
CA ILE A 38 -2.36 -18.29 -0.45
C ILE A 38 -1.47 -19.47 -0.82
N GLN A 39 -0.15 -19.28 -0.94
CA GLN A 39 0.79 -20.36 -1.25
C GLN A 39 0.82 -21.44 -0.17
N GLN A 40 0.75 -21.05 1.11
CA GLN A 40 0.70 -22.01 2.22
C GLN A 40 -0.62 -22.76 2.28
N LEU A 41 -1.73 -22.11 1.94
CA LEU A 41 -3.04 -22.73 1.90
C LEU A 41 -3.22 -23.69 0.72
N TYR A 42 -2.68 -23.34 -0.45
CA TYR A 42 -2.73 -24.20 -1.63
C TYR A 42 -1.89 -25.49 -1.48
N ARG A 43 -0.86 -25.48 -0.60
CA ARG A 43 0.04 -26.62 -0.43
C ARG A 43 -0.39 -27.62 0.65
N ASN A 44 -1.31 -27.25 1.55
CA ASN A 44 -1.82 -28.12 2.61
C ASN A 44 -3.30 -28.48 2.35
N SER A 45 -3.54 -29.44 1.47
CA SER A 45 -4.89 -29.88 1.09
C SER A 45 -5.65 -30.68 2.16
N ASP A 46 -5.02 -31.02 3.31
CA ASP A 46 -5.57 -31.92 4.33
C ASP A 46 -6.09 -31.22 5.61
N SER A 47 -6.09 -29.88 5.65
CA SER A 47 -6.57 -29.10 6.81
C SER A 47 -7.73 -28.18 6.43
N GLU A 48 -8.68 -28.01 7.36
CA GLU A 48 -9.99 -27.32 7.35
C GLU A 48 -10.09 -25.94 6.64
N PHE A 49 -8.97 -25.39 6.18
CA PHE A 49 -8.83 -24.09 5.54
C PHE A 49 -8.24 -24.26 4.13
N SER A 50 -8.91 -25.01 3.25
CA SER A 50 -8.52 -25.08 1.83
C SER A 50 -9.19 -23.93 1.08
N LEU A 51 -8.40 -22.95 0.61
CA LEU A 51 -8.90 -21.88 -0.25
C LEU A 51 -9.26 -22.48 -1.61
N THR A 52 -10.52 -22.36 -2.00
CA THR A 52 -10.97 -22.84 -3.31
C THR A 52 -10.34 -21.99 -4.41
N LEU A 53 -10.13 -22.54 -5.61
CA LEU A 53 -9.57 -21.81 -6.77
C LEU A 53 -10.31 -20.47 -7.03
N THR A 54 -11.62 -20.45 -6.78
CA THR A 54 -12.45 -19.25 -6.87
C THR A 54 -11.98 -18.16 -5.92
N GLU A 55 -11.59 -18.49 -4.68
CA GLU A 55 -11.19 -17.52 -3.67
C GLU A 55 -9.87 -16.84 -4.00
N VAL A 56 -8.90 -17.62 -4.46
CA VAL A 56 -7.62 -17.08 -4.93
C VAL A 56 -7.82 -16.16 -6.15
N SER A 57 -8.71 -16.54 -7.06
CA SER A 57 -8.96 -15.79 -8.30
C SER A 57 -9.65 -14.44 -8.08
N TRP A 58 -10.70 -14.38 -7.24
CA TRP A 58 -11.37 -13.11 -6.95
C TRP A 58 -10.50 -12.20 -6.08
N TYR A 59 -9.73 -12.77 -5.15
CA TYR A 59 -8.77 -12.03 -4.33
C TYR A 59 -7.66 -11.40 -5.18
N GLY A 60 -7.09 -12.14 -6.14
CA GLY A 60 -6.11 -11.60 -7.08
C GLY A 60 -6.68 -10.50 -7.99
N SER A 61 -7.94 -10.63 -8.40
CA SER A 61 -8.62 -9.65 -9.26
C SER A 61 -8.89 -8.32 -8.55
N ILE A 62 -9.18 -8.36 -7.25
CA ILE A 62 -9.31 -7.18 -6.38
C ILE A 62 -8.04 -6.34 -6.42
N LEU A 63 -6.86 -6.95 -6.23
CA LEU A 63 -5.58 -6.22 -6.24
C LEU A 63 -5.37 -5.45 -7.56
N PHE A 64 -5.75 -6.05 -8.70
CA PHE A 64 -5.69 -5.40 -10.01
C PHE A 64 -6.65 -4.22 -10.17
N ILE A 65 -7.80 -4.24 -9.50
CA ILE A 65 -8.77 -3.13 -9.49
C ILE A 65 -8.28 -2.02 -8.55
N PHE A 66 -7.79 -2.38 -7.37
CA PHE A 66 -7.33 -1.41 -6.37
C PHE A 66 -6.03 -0.69 -6.76
N HIS A 67 -5.17 -1.29 -7.56
CA HIS A 67 -3.93 -0.64 -8.04
C HIS A 67 -4.18 0.67 -8.82
N PRO A 68 -4.93 0.67 -9.93
CA PRO A 68 -5.25 1.89 -10.67
C PRO A 68 -6.14 2.83 -9.86
N THR A 69 -7.11 2.30 -9.09
CA THR A 69 -7.98 3.14 -8.24
C THR A 69 -7.20 3.84 -7.13
N GLY A 70 -6.26 3.16 -6.48
CA GLY A 70 -5.38 3.72 -5.46
C GLY A 70 -4.41 4.74 -6.03
N SER A 71 -3.87 4.49 -7.24
CA SER A 71 -3.02 5.45 -7.95
C SER A 71 -3.79 6.72 -8.33
N PHE A 72 -5.00 6.57 -8.87
CA PHE A 72 -5.87 7.69 -9.23
C PHE A 72 -6.30 8.50 -8.00
N LEU A 73 -6.70 7.80 -6.93
CA LEU A 73 -7.06 8.42 -5.66
C LEU A 73 -5.87 9.16 -5.03
N SER A 74 -4.66 8.57 -5.08
CA SER A 74 -3.43 9.20 -4.62
C SER A 74 -3.10 10.47 -5.41
N GLY A 75 -3.21 10.42 -6.74
CA GLY A 75 -3.00 11.59 -7.62
C GLY A 75 -3.98 12.72 -7.32
N PHE A 76 -5.28 12.40 -7.20
CA PHE A 76 -6.33 13.37 -6.89
C PHE A 76 -6.17 13.97 -5.48
N LEU A 77 -5.84 13.14 -4.48
CA LEU A 77 -5.55 13.59 -3.12
C LEU A 77 -4.31 14.49 -3.07
N GLN A 78 -3.28 14.19 -3.87
CA GLN A 78 -2.04 14.94 -3.90
C GLN A 78 -2.22 16.32 -4.54
N GLU A 79 -3.03 16.41 -5.59
CA GLU A 79 -3.46 17.68 -6.20
C GLU A 79 -4.32 18.52 -5.25
N ARG A 80 -5.25 17.90 -4.51
CA ARG A 80 -6.25 18.65 -3.73
C ARG A 80 -5.83 18.97 -2.30
N TYR A 81 -5.02 18.13 -1.66
CA TYR A 81 -4.67 18.24 -0.23
C TYR A 81 -3.18 18.53 0.05
N GLY A 82 -2.31 18.42 -0.96
CA GLY A 82 -0.87 18.70 -0.86
C GLY A 82 -0.05 17.57 -0.21
N ARG A 83 1.25 17.49 -0.57
CA ARG A 83 2.21 16.40 -0.22
C ARG A 83 2.19 15.93 1.25
N LYS A 84 1.96 16.85 2.20
CA LYS A 84 1.99 16.54 3.65
C LYS A 84 0.80 15.70 4.11
N ARG A 85 -0.39 15.89 3.52
CA ARG A 85 -1.62 15.17 3.89
C ARG A 85 -1.68 13.78 3.23
N CYS A 86 -1.11 13.61 2.04
CA CYS A 86 -0.94 12.28 1.43
C CYS A 86 -0.11 11.35 2.30
N MET A 87 0.96 11.85 2.92
CA MET A 87 1.79 11.03 3.80
C MET A 87 1.03 10.56 5.05
N ILE A 88 0.10 11.36 5.58
CA ILE A 88 -0.79 10.98 6.68
C ILE A 88 -1.85 9.99 6.20
N LEU A 89 -2.47 10.23 5.04
CA LEU A 89 -3.46 9.33 4.45
C LEU A 89 -2.88 7.96 4.09
N ALA A 90 -1.61 7.87 3.71
CA ALA A 90 -0.93 6.60 3.47
C ALA A 90 -0.77 5.76 4.75
N ASN A 91 -0.77 6.38 5.93
CA ASN A 91 -0.73 5.64 7.20
C ASN A 91 -2.10 5.07 7.59
N VAL A 92 -3.21 5.63 7.08
CA VAL A 92 -4.57 5.16 7.38
C VAL A 92 -4.80 3.71 6.94
N PRO A 93 -4.53 3.30 5.69
CA PRO A 93 -4.72 1.91 5.28
C PRO A 93 -3.79 0.95 6.04
N SER A 94 -2.58 1.37 6.42
CA SER A 94 -1.71 0.55 7.27
C SER A 94 -2.31 0.33 8.67
N ILE A 95 -2.90 1.36 9.29
CA ILE A 95 -3.60 1.20 10.59
C ILE A 95 -4.79 0.25 10.44
N PHE A 96 -5.58 0.39 9.36
CA PHE A 96 -6.67 -0.55 9.08
C PHE A 96 -6.15 -1.98 8.85
N GLY A 97 -5.03 -2.15 8.16
CA GLY A 97 -4.39 -3.45 7.94
C GLY A 97 -4.02 -4.14 9.26
N TRP A 98 -3.44 -3.40 10.21
CA TRP A 98 -3.13 -3.91 11.55
C TRP A 98 -4.39 -4.24 12.37
N ILE A 99 -5.44 -3.43 12.27
CA ILE A 99 -6.73 -3.70 12.95
C ILE A 99 -7.43 -4.93 12.36
N LEU A 100 -7.30 -5.16 11.06
CA LEU A 100 -7.95 -6.30 10.40
C LEU A 100 -7.20 -7.63 10.63
N LEU A 101 -5.91 -7.54 10.97
CA LEU A 101 -5.06 -8.68 11.33
C LEU A 101 -5.20 -9.09 12.80
N TYR A 102 -5.68 -8.19 13.66
CA TYR A 102 -5.95 -8.42 15.08
C TYR A 102 -7.41 -8.79 15.30
#